data_AF-A0A023X1W1-F1
#
_entry.id   AF-A0A023X1W1-F1
#
_cell.length_a   1.000
_cell.length_b   1.000
_cell.length_c   1.000
_cell.angle_alpha   90.00
_cell.angle_beta   90.00
_cell.angle_gamma   90.00
#
_symmetry.space_group_name_H-M   'P 1'
#
loop_
_entity.id
_entity.type
_entity.pdbx_description
1 polymer ?
#
loop_
_entity_poly.entity_id
_entity_poly.type
_entity_poly.pdbx_seq_one_letter_code
_entity_poly.pdbx_strand_id
1 'polypeptide(L)' 'MLAADVLYERRNVAPLADLVPKLLAEGGEALFADPRRAGGELFLREMERRGFSVRSEAAVVVEDGRPVNVAVHSLRRG' A
#
# COMPACT_ATOMS: atom_id res chain seq x y z
N MET A 1 -2.49 -9.61 4.14
CA MET A 1 -2.95 -8.41 4.88
C MET A 1 -3.68 -7.48 3.91
N LEU A 2 -4.74 -6.81 4.35
CA LEU A 2 -5.45 -5.80 3.56
C LEU A 2 -5.41 -4.45 4.30
N ALA A 3 -5.20 -3.35 3.59
CA ALA A 3 -5.29 -2.00 4.12
C ALA A 3 -5.82 -1.03 3.05
N ALA A 4 -6.67 -0.09 3.44
CA ALA A 4 -7.23 0.93 2.55
C ALA A 4 -7.18 2.28 3.25
N ASP A 5 -6.77 3.33 2.52
CA ASP A 5 -6.71 4.70 3.02
C ASP A 5 -5.92 4.88 4.32
N VAL A 6 -4.81 4.15 4.45
CA VAL A 6 -3.92 4.26 5.63
C VAL A 6 -2.67 5.12 5.36
N LEU A 7 -2.41 5.48 4.10
CA LEU A 7 -1.20 6.20 3.65
C LEU A 7 -1.43 7.71 3.43
N TYR A 8 -2.59 8.24 3.87
CA TYR A 8 -2.97 9.64 3.68
C TYR A 8 -2.06 10.63 4.43
N GLU A 9 -1.46 10.23 5.55
CA GLU A 9 -0.53 11.04 6.32
C GLU A 9 0.90 10.49 6.24
N ARG A 10 1.88 11.37 6.01
CA ARG A 10 3.30 10.99 5.96
C ARG A 10 3.79 10.31 7.23
N ARG A 11 3.22 10.64 8.40
CA ARG A 11 3.58 10.03 9.68
C ARG A 11 3.24 8.53 9.75
N ASN A 12 2.33 8.05 8.90
CA ASN A 12 1.92 6.65 8.88
C ASN A 12 2.92 5.75 8.12
N VAL A 13 3.79 6.34 7.29
CA VAL A 13 4.73 5.58 6.44
C VAL A 13 5.66 4.68 7.27
N ALA A 14 6.38 5.25 8.24
CA ALA A 14 7.35 4.48 9.03
C ALA A 14 6.67 3.42 9.92
N PRO A 15 5.61 3.73 10.70
CA PRO A 15 4.92 2.71 11.49
C PRO A 15 4.36 1.57 10.66
N LEU A 16 3.78 1.85 9.48
CA LEU A 16 3.25 0.80 8.60
C LEU A 16 4.38 -0.03 7.99
N ALA A 17 5.48 0.59 7.57
CA ALA A 17 6.63 -0.14 7.04
C ALA A 17 7.26 -1.07 8.09
N ASP A 18 7.20 -0.70 9.37
CA ASP A 18 7.65 -1.52 10.50
C ASP A 18 6.66 -2.64 10.86
N LEU A 19 5.37 -2.40 10.66
CA LEU A 19 4.30 -3.33 11.02
C LEU A 19 4.10 -4.44 9.99
N VAL A 20 4.10 -4.10 8.69
CA VAL A 20 3.80 -5.06 7.61
C VAL A 20 4.66 -6.34 7.69
N PRO A 21 5.99 -6.28 7.86
CA PRO A 21 6.81 -7.48 7.94
C PRO A 21 6.50 -8.38 9.13
N LYS A 22 5.92 -7.84 10.21
CA LYS A 22 5.56 -8.58 11.43
C LYS A 22 4.22 -9.28 11.29
N LEU A 23 3.35 -8.79 10.40
CA LEU A 23 2.00 -9.33 10.18
C LEU A 23 1.92 -10.29 9.00
N LEU A 24 2.94 -10.33 8.14
CA LEU A 24 2.99 -11.27 7.03
C LEU A 24 3.73 -12.54 7.44
N ALA A 25 3.05 -13.69 7.26
CA ALA A 25 3.72 -14.98 7.25
C ALA A 25 4.68 -15.07 6.06
N GLU A 26 5.57 -16.06 6.07
CA GLU A 26 6.43 -16.38 4.93
C GLU A 26 5.60 -16.63 3.66
N GLY A 27 6.01 -16.04 2.53
CA GLY A 27 5.25 -16.07 1.28
C GLY A 27 3.97 -15.20 1.28
N GLY A 28 3.68 -14.49 2.38
CA GLY A 28 2.50 -13.65 2.53
C GLY A 28 2.51 -12.40 1.65
N GLU A 29 1.31 -11.93 1.32
CA GLU A 29 1.06 -10.73 0.52
C GLU A 29 0.28 -9.68 1.32
N ALA A 30 0.67 -8.42 1.16
CA ALA A 30 -0.11 -7.27 1.59
C ALA A 30 -0.67 -6.52 0.39
N LEU A 31 -1.96 -6.17 0.45
CA LEU A 31 -2.63 -5.32 -0.52
C LEU A 31 -2.97 -3.98 0.13
N PHE A 32 -2.54 -2.90 -0.50
CA PHE A 32 -2.83 -1.51 -0.09
C PHE A 32 -3.63 -0.82 -1.18
N ALA A 33 -4.82 -0.33 -0.84
CA ALA A 33 -5.60 0.56 -1.70
C ALA A 33 -5.36 2.02 -1.29
N ASP A 34 -4.95 2.87 -2.24
CA ASP A 34 -4.64 4.28 -2.04
C ASP A 34 -5.19 5.15 -3.19
N PRO A 35 -5.91 6.25 -2.94
CA PRO A 35 -6.43 7.15 -3.97
C PRO A 35 -5.37 8.07 -4.60
N ARG A 36 -4.10 7.67 -4.57
CA ARG A 36 -2.89 8.33 -5.09
C ARG A 36 -2.53 9.61 -4.33
N ARG A 37 -2.24 9.47 -3.03
CA ARG A 37 -1.75 10.57 -2.17
C ARG A 37 -0.23 10.51 -1.98
N ALA A 38 0.38 11.65 -1.64
CA ALA A 38 1.84 11.80 -1.52
C ALA A 38 2.51 10.85 -0.50
N GLY A 39 1.78 10.31 0.48
CA GLY A 39 2.30 9.30 1.41
C GLY A 39 2.46 7.90 0.80
N GLY A 40 1.69 7.58 -0.25
CA GLY A 40 1.72 6.30 -0.94
C GLY A 40 3.09 5.98 -1.54
N GLU A 41 3.64 6.88 -2.36
CA GLU A 41 4.94 6.66 -3.00
C GLU A 41 6.09 6.48 -2.01
N LEU A 42 6.08 7.24 -0.91
CA LEU A 42 7.13 7.14 0.12
C LEU A 42 7.09 5.78 0.82
N PHE A 43 5.89 5.29 1.10
CA PHE A 43 5.71 3.96 1.67
C PHE A 43 6.18 2.86 0.73
N LEU A 44 5.81 2.90 -0.55
CA LEU A 44 6.22 1.88 -1.52
C LEU A 44 7.75 1.81 -1.66
N ARG A 45 8.42 2.97 -1.78
CA ARG A 45 9.89 3.03 -1.85
C ARG A 45 10.55 2.48 -0.59
N GLU A 46 9.99 2.76 0.59
CA GLU A 46 10.51 2.23 1.84
C GLU A 46 10.34 0.71 1.93
N MET A 47 9.25 0.17 1.40
CA MET A 47 9.02 -1.27 1.36
C MET A 47 9.96 -1.97 0.36
N GLU A 48 10.21 -1.38 -0.81
CA GLU A 48 11.22 -1.86 -1.76
C GLU A 48 12.62 -1.89 -1.12
N ARG A 49 13.00 -0.84 -0.39
CA ARG A 49 14.27 -0.77 0.37
C ARG A 49 14.40 -1.87 1.42
N ARG A 50 13.27 -2.39 1.92
CA ARG A 50 13.18 -3.50 2.88
C ARG A 50 13.10 -4.88 2.21
N GLY A 51 13.30 -4.96 0.89
CA GLY A 51 13.33 -6.21 0.13
C GLY A 51 11.94 -6.73 -0.28
N PHE A 52 10.91 -5.89 -0.22
CA PHE A 52 9.61 -6.26 -0.79
C PHE A 52 9.59 -6.00 -2.30
N SER A 53 8.99 -6.93 -3.04
CA SER A 53 8.57 -6.68 -4.41
C SER A 53 7.23 -5.95 -4.40
N VAL A 54 7.14 -4.85 -5.15
CA VAL A 54 5.94 -4.02 -5.26
C VAL A 54 5.37 -4.11 -6.67
N ARG A 55 4.07 -4.36 -6.78
CA ARG A 55 3.30 -4.21 -8.03
C ARG A 55 2.14 -3.28 -7.80
N SER A 56 1.84 -2.43 -8.78
CA SER A 56 0.77 -1.45 -8.66
C SER A 56 -0.16 -1.52 -9.86
N GLU A 57 -1.46 -1.52 -9.61
CA GLU A 57 -2.49 -1.49 -10.63
C GLU A 57 -3.45 -0.34 -10.34
N ALA A 58 -3.92 0.34 -11.39
CA ALA A 58 -4.94 1.37 -11.26
C ALA A 58 -6.32 0.73 -11.47
N ALA A 59 -7.27 1.12 -10.62
CA ALA A 59 -8.67 0.75 -10.72
C ALA A 59 -9.54 2.02 -10.66
N VAL A 60 -10.68 1.98 -11.34
CA VAL A 60 -11.73 2.99 -11.21
C VAL A 60 -12.90 2.36 -10.47
N VAL A 61 -13.28 2.95 -9.35
CA VAL A 61 -14.44 2.53 -8.54
C VAL A 61 -15.46 3.66 -8.49
N VAL A 62 -16.72 3.34 -8.21
CA VAL A 62 -17.76 4.35 -7.99
C VAL A 62 -17.96 4.54 -6.50
N GLU A 63 -17.72 5.76 -6.02
CA GLU A 63 -17.92 6.18 -4.64
C GLU A 63 -18.84 7.40 -4.65
N ASP A 64 -19.94 7.37 -3.90
CA ASP A 64 -20.97 8.42 -3.88
C ASP A 64 -21.45 8.87 -5.28
N GLY A 65 -21.60 7.89 -6.18
CA GLY A 65 -22.02 8.11 -7.57
C GLY A 65 -20.97 8.79 -8.46
N ARG A 66 -19.73 8.94 -7.98
CA ARG A 66 -18.62 9.56 -8.72
C ARG A 66 -17.51 8.53 -8.99
N PRO A 67 -16.89 8.55 -10.18
CA PRO A 67 -15.74 7.70 -10.45
C PRO A 67 -14.52 8.21 -9.66
N VAL A 68 -13.87 7.31 -8.92
CA VAL A 68 -12.66 7.55 -8.15
C VAL A 68 -11.56 6.62 -8.66
N ASN A 69 -10.39 7.20 -8.90
CA ASN A 69 -9.20 6.42 -9.26
C ASN A 69 -8.50 5.94 -7.98
N VAL A 70 -8.32 4.64 -7.86
CA VAL A 70 -7.61 3.99 -6.76
C VAL A 70 -6.42 3.25 -7.34
N ALA A 71 -5.26 3.36 -6.69
CA ALA A 71 -4.15 2.47 -6.93
C ALA A 71 -4.22 1.32 -5.92
N VAL A 72 -4.07 0.10 -6.40
CA VAL A 72 -3.93 -1.10 -5.57
C VAL A 72 -2.49 -1.58 -5.68
N HIS A 73 -1.82 -1.64 -4.54
CA HIS A 73 -0.42 -2.05 -4.42
C HIS A 73 -0.33 -3.44 -3.78
N SER A 74 0.30 -4.38 -4.49
CA SER A 74 0.67 -5.70 -4.00
C SER A 74 2.12 -5.67 -3.52
N LEU A 75 2.33 -6.04 -2.25
CA LEU A 75 3.64 -6.13 -1.62
C LEU A 75 3.88 -7.58 -1.21
N ARG A 76 4.94 -8.17 -1.74
CA ARG A 76 5.37 -9.54 -1.41
C ARG A 76 6.80 -9.53 -0.90
N ARG A 77 7.07 -10.29 0.16
CA ARG A 77 8.44 -10.53 0.62
C ARG A 77 9.09 -11.53 -0.35
N GLY A 78 10.23 -11.14 -0.92
CA GLY A 78 11.07 -12.04 -1.72
C GLY A 78 11.78 -13.08 -0.87
#